data_AF-A0A097AU64-F1
#
_entry.id   AF-A0A097AU64-F1
#
_cell.length_a   1.000
_cell.length_b   1.000
_cell.length_c   1.000
_cell.angle_alpha   90.00
_cell.angle_beta   90.00
_cell.angle_gamma   90.00
#
_symmetry.space_group_name_H-M   'P 1'
#
loop_
_entity.id
_entity.type
_entity.pdbx_description
1 polymer ?
#
loop_
_entity_poly.entity_id
_entity_poly.type
_entity_poly.pdbx_seq_one_letter_code
_entity_poly.pdbx_strand_id
1 'polypeptide(L)'
;MPNFGVGAGAIGTHVLWNFVAMGIKKITVVDFDVVEESNLNRQLFYCYEDIGKYKVEVLAEKIKKLDPQVELIIYKEKISSVQDIEKYIANKTLVIKSFDTPENATEWVNEVCVNIKATEISNNKVIMGWSMRLVVSPNFSACITIPV
;
A
#
# COMPACT_ATOMS: atom_id res chain seq x y z
N MET A 1 -12.04 -7.03 -12.39
CA MET A 1 -11.08 -5.90 -12.54
C MET A 1 -10.05 -6.01 -11.43
N PRO A 2 -8.79 -5.66 -11.69
CA PRO A 2 -7.74 -5.75 -10.69
C PRO A 2 -8.01 -4.76 -9.55
N ASN A 3 -7.93 -5.25 -8.32
CA ASN A 3 -8.07 -4.46 -7.11
C ASN A 3 -6.70 -4.40 -6.43
N PHE A 4 -6.29 -3.23 -5.95
CA PHE A 4 -4.95 -2.97 -5.42
C PHE A 4 -4.97 -2.64 -3.92
N GLY A 5 -3.92 -2.98 -3.18
CA GLY A 5 -3.70 -2.57 -1.78
C GLY A 5 -2.41 -1.76 -1.66
N VAL A 6 -2.44 -0.55 -1.08
CA VAL A 6 -1.27 0.32 -0.83
C VAL A 6 -1.35 0.95 0.58
N GLY A 7 -0.21 1.31 1.16
CA GLY A 7 -0.16 2.26 2.30
C GLY A 7 -0.24 3.71 1.83
N ALA A 8 -0.41 4.68 2.74
CA ALA A 8 -0.56 6.11 2.40
C ALA A 8 0.72 6.94 2.66
N GLY A 9 1.88 6.29 2.79
CA GLY A 9 3.19 6.95 2.90
C GLY A 9 3.76 7.43 1.56
N ALA A 10 5.05 7.78 1.56
CA ALA A 10 5.74 8.33 0.39
C ALA A 10 5.60 7.43 -0.86
N ILE A 11 5.97 6.15 -0.75
CA ILE A 11 5.92 5.22 -1.87
C ILE A 11 4.46 4.97 -2.31
N GLY A 12 3.58 4.69 -1.36
CA GLY A 12 2.20 4.31 -1.66
C GLY A 12 1.41 5.41 -2.36
N THR A 13 1.62 6.67 -1.98
CA THR A 13 0.99 7.83 -2.64
C THR A 13 1.48 8.03 -4.07
N HIS A 14 2.78 7.84 -4.35
CA HIS A 14 3.31 7.87 -5.72
C HIS A 14 2.76 6.74 -6.60
N VAL A 15 2.68 5.52 -6.06
CA VAL A 15 2.10 4.38 -6.77
C VAL A 15 0.62 4.64 -7.08
N LEU A 16 -0.14 5.15 -6.10
CA LEU A 16 -1.55 5.49 -6.26
C LEU A 16 -1.75 6.51 -7.39
N TRP A 17 -0.95 7.56 -7.45
CA TRP A 17 -1.03 8.56 -8.52
C TRP A 17 -0.84 7.94 -9.90
N ASN A 18 0.21 7.12 -10.05
CA ASN A 18 0.49 6.45 -11.32
C ASN A 18 -0.64 5.50 -11.72
N PHE A 19 -1.21 4.75 -10.77
CA PHE A 19 -2.35 3.87 -11.06
C PHE A 19 -3.56 4.65 -11.54
N VAL A 20 -3.91 5.75 -10.88
CA VAL A 20 -5.01 6.60 -11.31
C VAL A 20 -4.73 7.20 -12.69
N ALA A 21 -3.52 7.69 -12.94
CA ALA A 21 -3.12 8.21 -14.25
C ALA A 21 -3.15 7.16 -15.37
N MET A 22 -2.91 5.88 -15.05
CA MET A 22 -3.03 4.74 -15.97
C MET A 22 -4.49 4.28 -16.17
N GLY A 23 -5.47 4.92 -15.51
CA GLY A 23 -6.89 4.61 -15.64
C GLY A 23 -7.39 3.52 -14.71
N ILE A 24 -6.63 3.11 -13.69
CA ILE A 24 -7.12 2.19 -12.65
C ILE A 24 -8.13 2.94 -11.78
N LYS A 25 -9.36 2.40 -11.70
CA LYS A 25 -10.48 3.06 -11.02
C LYS A 25 -10.79 2.52 -9.63
N LYS A 26 -10.33 1.33 -9.26
CA LYS A 26 -10.69 0.70 -7.98
C LYS A 26 -9.45 0.35 -7.18
N ILE A 27 -9.22 1.09 -6.09
CA ILE A 27 -7.99 0.99 -5.31
C ILE A 27 -8.34 0.98 -3.83
N THR A 28 -7.68 0.12 -3.06
CA THR A 28 -7.81 0.04 -1.60
C THR A 28 -6.54 0.58 -0.95
N VAL A 29 -6.72 1.45 0.04
CA VAL A 29 -5.63 2.04 0.83
C VAL A 29 -5.86 1.74 2.31
N VAL A 30 -4.82 1.29 3.00
CA VAL A 30 -4.85 1.04 4.44
C VAL A 30 -3.71 1.80 5.08
N ASP A 31 -4.03 2.76 5.93
CA ASP A 31 -3.05 3.51 6.72
C ASP A 31 -3.76 4.13 7.94
N PHE A 32 -3.09 4.13 9.09
CA PHE A 32 -3.66 4.63 10.35
C PHE A 32 -3.08 5.98 10.77
N ASP A 33 -2.02 6.43 10.10
CA ASP A 33 -1.31 7.65 10.50
C ASP A 33 -2.11 8.90 10.14
N VAL A 34 -1.83 9.96 10.90
CA VAL A 34 -2.16 11.34 10.53
C VAL A 34 -0.99 11.99 9.79
N VAL A 35 -1.28 13.05 9.04
CA VAL A 35 -0.24 13.87 8.41
C VAL A 35 0.51 14.64 9.49
N GLU A 36 1.83 14.49 9.51
CA GLU A 36 2.74 15.26 10.35
C GLU A 36 3.60 16.20 9.52
N GLU A 37 4.08 17.30 10.10
CA GLU A 37 5.04 18.20 9.44
C GLU A 37 6.29 17.44 8.93
N SER A 38 6.76 16.48 9.73
CA SER A 38 7.89 15.59 9.39
C SER A 38 7.67 14.80 8.10
N ASN A 39 6.43 14.67 7.61
CA ASN A 39 6.08 13.91 6.41
C ASN A 39 6.22 14.75 5.13
N LEU A 40 6.07 16.08 5.24
CA LEU A 40 5.98 16.99 4.09
C LEU A 40 7.27 17.05 3.26
N ASN A 41 8.41 16.69 3.85
CA ASN A 41 9.70 16.66 3.14
C ASN A 41 9.81 15.54 2.08
N ARG A 42 8.94 14.53 2.11
CA ARG A 42 9.02 13.34 1.22
C ARG A 42 7.68 12.80 0.74
N GLN A 43 6.57 13.24 1.32
CA GLN A 43 5.22 12.80 0.97
C GLN A 43 4.50 13.95 0.27
N LEU A 44 4.79 14.13 -1.03
CA LEU A 44 4.36 15.28 -1.83
C LEU A 44 2.83 15.43 -1.96
N PHE A 45 2.08 14.40 -1.60
CA PHE A 45 0.63 14.43 -1.59
C PHE A 45 0.04 15.28 -0.47
N TYR A 46 0.80 15.60 0.58
CA TYR A 46 0.31 16.34 1.74
C TYR A 46 0.88 17.76 1.76
N CYS A 47 0.10 18.71 2.28
CA CYS A 47 0.54 20.09 2.50
C CYS A 47 0.34 20.51 3.96
N TYR A 48 0.79 21.72 4.31
CA TYR A 48 0.66 22.26 5.68
C TYR A 48 -0.79 22.28 6.19
N GLU A 49 -1.76 22.48 5.30
CA GLU A 49 -3.20 22.50 5.63
C GLU A 49 -3.77 21.11 5.99
N ASP A 50 -3.01 20.05 5.72
CA ASP A 50 -3.41 18.67 5.97
C ASP A 50 -2.91 18.15 7.33
N ILE A 51 -2.00 18.88 8.00
CA ILE A 51 -1.41 18.44 9.27
C ILE A 51 -2.51 18.13 10.29
N GLY A 52 -2.40 16.96 10.93
CA GLY A 52 -3.37 16.46 11.91
C GLY A 52 -4.56 15.70 11.32
N LYS A 53 -4.76 15.71 10.00
CA LYS A 53 -5.80 14.90 9.33
C LYS A 53 -5.28 13.49 9.04
N TYR A 54 -6.16 12.50 8.95
CA TYR A 54 -5.78 11.15 8.54
C TYR A 54 -5.27 11.15 7.09
N LYS A 55 -4.11 10.51 6.87
CA LYS A 55 -3.48 10.41 5.55
C LYS A 55 -4.44 9.87 4.49
N VAL A 56 -5.14 8.78 4.81
CA VAL A 56 -6.07 8.14 3.87
C VAL A 56 -7.26 9.02 3.49
N GLU A 57 -7.73 9.89 4.40
CA GLU A 57 -8.85 10.80 4.12
C GLU A 57 -8.41 11.92 3.17
N VAL A 58 -7.28 12.55 3.47
CA VAL A 58 -6.67 13.57 2.60
C VAL A 58 -6.38 13.00 1.22
N LEU A 59 -5.89 11.76 1.16
CA LEU A 59 -5.62 11.06 -0.09
C LEU A 59 -6.90 10.81 -0.89
N ALA A 60 -7.98 10.37 -0.24
CA ALA A 60 -9.28 10.19 -0.89
C ALA A 60 -9.83 11.50 -1.46
N GLU A 61 -9.76 12.60 -0.69
CA GLU A 61 -10.19 13.91 -1.16
C GLU A 61 -9.40 14.36 -2.39
N LYS A 62 -8.07 14.23 -2.36
CA LYS A 62 -7.19 14.66 -3.47
C LYS A 62 -7.37 13.80 -4.71
N ILE A 63 -7.49 12.49 -4.56
CA ILE A 63 -7.76 11.59 -5.70
C ILE A 63 -9.15 11.83 -6.28
N LYS A 64 -10.17 12.09 -5.47
CA LYS A 64 -11.51 12.39 -5.97
C LYS A 64 -11.56 13.69 -6.78
N LYS A 65 -10.77 14.69 -6.38
CA LYS A 65 -10.58 15.94 -7.14
C LYS A 65 -9.84 15.70 -8.47
N LEU A 66 -8.86 14.79 -8.47
CA LEU A 66 -8.13 14.41 -9.68
C LEU A 66 -9.03 13.68 -10.68
N ASP A 67 -9.76 12.67 -10.22
CA ASP A 67 -10.65 11.87 -11.05
C ASP A 67 -11.87 11.38 -10.23
N PRO A 68 -13.06 11.99 -10.46
CA PRO A 68 -14.28 11.63 -9.76
C PRO A 68 -14.75 10.18 -10.01
N GLN A 69 -14.26 9.50 -11.04
CA GLN A 69 -14.63 8.13 -11.36
C GLN A 69 -13.84 7.10 -10.55
N VAL A 70 -12.77 7.51 -9.85
CA VAL A 70 -12.00 6.62 -9.00
C VAL A 70 -12.80 6.30 -7.72
N GLU A 71 -12.93 5.01 -7.44
CA GLU A 71 -13.40 4.42 -6.20
C GLU A 71 -12.18 4.09 -5.33
N LEU A 72 -11.82 5.03 -4.45
CA LEU A 72 -10.81 4.81 -3.43
C LEU A 72 -11.47 4.27 -2.15
N ILE A 73 -11.23 3.01 -1.83
CA ILE A 73 -11.70 2.38 -0.59
C ILE A 73 -10.61 2.57 0.46
N ILE A 74 -10.91 3.30 1.53
CA ILE A 74 -9.94 3.64 2.56
C ILE A 74 -10.24 2.93 3.88
N TYR A 75 -9.19 2.50 4.57
CA TYR A 75 -9.26 1.95 5.91
C TYR A 75 -8.27 2.68 6.84
N LYS A 76 -8.81 3.27 7.91
CA LYS A 76 -8.06 3.96 8.98
C LYS A 76 -7.65 2.98 10.08
N GLU A 77 -6.99 1.90 9.69
CA GLU A 77 -6.69 0.79 10.60
C GLU A 77 -5.20 0.46 10.56
N LYS A 78 -4.65 0.15 11.73
CA LYS A 78 -3.27 -0.28 11.87
C LYS A 78 -3.20 -1.78 11.63
N ILE A 79 -2.32 -2.21 10.72
CA ILE A 79 -2.01 -3.63 10.55
C ILE A 79 -1.20 -4.10 11.76
N SER A 80 -1.73 -5.11 12.46
CA SER A 80 -1.11 -5.68 13.66
C SER A 80 -0.98 -7.21 13.63
N SER A 81 -1.63 -7.85 12.66
CA SER A 81 -1.66 -9.29 12.49
C SER A 81 -1.78 -9.71 11.02
N VAL A 82 -1.55 -10.99 10.73
CA VAL A 82 -1.81 -11.57 9.40
C VAL A 82 -3.30 -11.54 9.05
N GLN A 83 -4.19 -11.69 10.03
CA GLN A 83 -5.64 -11.62 9.83
C GLN A 83 -6.09 -10.23 9.35
N ASP A 84 -5.44 -9.16 9.84
CA ASP A 84 -5.69 -7.80 9.34
C ASP A 84 -5.34 -7.71 7.85
N ILE A 85 -4.22 -8.32 7.43
CA ILE A 85 -3.84 -8.37 6.01
C ILE A 85 -4.91 -9.11 5.20
N GLU A 86 -5.29 -10.31 5.62
CA GLU A 86 -6.30 -11.14 4.94
C GLU A 86 -7.61 -10.37 4.71
N LYS A 87 -8.10 -9.66 5.73
CA LYS A 87 -9.31 -8.82 5.67
C LYS A 87 -9.26 -7.83 4.50
N TYR A 88 -8.11 -7.20 4.23
CA TYR A 88 -7.99 -6.17 3.20
C TYR A 88 -7.60 -6.70 1.83
N ILE A 89 -6.82 -7.78 1.76
CA ILE A 89 -6.23 -8.24 0.50
C ILE A 89 -6.87 -9.50 -0.10
N ALA A 90 -7.77 -10.20 0.60
CA ALA A 90 -8.33 -11.50 0.15
C ALA A 90 -8.93 -11.49 -1.27
N ASN A 91 -9.46 -10.35 -1.74
CA ASN A 91 -10.09 -10.21 -3.06
C ASN A 91 -9.28 -9.32 -4.03
N LYS A 92 -7.96 -9.25 -3.85
CA LYS A 92 -7.04 -8.42 -4.64
C LYS A 92 -6.20 -9.27 -5.58
N THR A 93 -5.81 -8.67 -6.70
CA THR A 93 -4.98 -9.34 -7.73
C THR A 93 -3.54 -8.83 -7.73
N LEU A 94 -3.33 -7.60 -7.25
CA LEU A 94 -2.00 -7.01 -7.04
C LEU A 94 -1.99 -6.33 -5.67
N VAL A 95 -0.95 -6.57 -4.88
CA VAL A 95 -0.74 -5.95 -3.58
C VAL A 95 0.59 -5.21 -3.60
N ILE A 96 0.57 -3.96 -3.16
CA ILE A 96 1.76 -3.12 -3.06
C ILE A 96 2.01 -2.84 -1.58
N LYS A 97 3.01 -3.52 -1.01
CA LYS A 97 3.40 -3.29 0.37
C LYS A 97 4.34 -2.08 0.44
N SER A 98 3.87 -1.02 1.10
CA SER A 98 4.58 0.26 1.21
C SER A 98 4.66 0.82 2.64
N PHE A 99 4.60 -0.05 3.66
CA PHE A 99 4.73 0.29 5.07
C PHE A 99 5.86 -0.52 5.71
N ASP A 100 6.58 0.03 6.69
CA ASP A 100 7.77 -0.59 7.27
C ASP A 100 7.52 -1.30 8.61
N THR A 101 6.40 -1.00 9.27
CA THR A 101 6.06 -1.55 10.59
C THR A 101 4.67 -2.19 10.57
N PRO A 102 4.46 -3.30 11.31
CA PRO A 102 5.46 -4.07 12.08
C PRO A 102 6.48 -4.80 11.21
N GLU A 103 7.62 -5.22 11.78
CA GLU A 103 8.74 -5.83 11.04
C GLU A 103 8.33 -7.09 10.24
N ASN A 104 7.47 -7.91 10.84
CA ASN A 104 6.89 -9.12 10.23
C ASN A 104 5.84 -8.84 9.14
N ALA A 105 5.47 -7.58 8.90
CA ALA A 105 4.45 -7.23 7.92
C ALA A 105 4.73 -7.79 6.53
N THR A 106 6.01 -7.81 6.12
CA THR A 106 6.40 -8.34 4.81
C THR A 106 6.13 -9.83 4.71
N GLU A 107 6.38 -10.60 5.78
CA GLU A 107 6.11 -12.03 5.83
C GLU A 107 4.61 -12.32 5.78
N TRP A 108 3.82 -11.55 6.55
CA TRP A 108 2.36 -11.67 6.56
C TRP A 108 1.74 -11.36 5.20
N VAL A 109 2.19 -10.29 4.53
CA VAL A 109 1.71 -9.95 3.19
C VAL A 109 2.04 -11.04 2.19
N ASN A 110 3.27 -11.57 2.23
CA ASN A 110 3.70 -12.64 1.34
C ASN A 110 2.90 -13.92 1.56
N GLU A 111 2.71 -14.35 2.81
CA GLU A 111 1.93 -15.55 3.15
C GLU A 111 0.53 -15.47 2.53
N VAL A 112 -0.17 -14.36 2.76
CA VAL A 112 -1.52 -14.17 2.25
C VAL A 112 -1.53 -14.06 0.71
N CYS A 113 -0.58 -13.34 0.10
CA CYS A 113 -0.51 -13.20 -1.36
C CYS A 113 -0.29 -14.54 -2.05
N VAL A 114 0.58 -15.40 -1.50
CA VAL A 114 0.80 -16.77 -2.01
C VAL A 114 -0.48 -17.59 -1.92
N ASN A 115 -1.17 -17.55 -0.78
CA ASN A 115 -2.39 -18.31 -0.55
C ASN A 115 -3.52 -17.92 -1.53
N ILE A 116 -3.71 -16.63 -1.77
CA ILE A 116 -4.77 -16.12 -2.66
C ILE A 116 -4.34 -16.02 -4.14
N LYS A 117 -3.10 -16.39 -4.46
CA LYS A 117 -2.48 -16.25 -5.79
C LYS A 117 -2.47 -14.81 -6.31
N ALA A 118 -2.32 -13.83 -5.42
CA ALA A 118 -2.13 -12.43 -5.79
C ALA A 118 -0.66 -12.12 -6.08
N THR A 119 -0.41 -11.24 -7.04
CA THR A 119 0.94 -10.69 -7.25
C THR A 119 1.26 -9.70 -6.12
N GLU A 120 2.48 -9.74 -5.58
CA GLU A 120 2.96 -8.81 -4.57
C GLU A 120 4.16 -8.02 -5.11
N ILE A 121 4.18 -6.71 -4.83
CA ILE A 121 5.36 -5.86 -4.94
C ILE A 121 5.61 -5.27 -3.55
N SER A 122 6.74 -5.60 -2.93
CA SER A 122 7.10 -5.12 -1.60
C SER A 122 8.36 -4.26 -1.61
N ASN A 123 8.33 -3.22 -0.79
CA ASN A 123 9.51 -2.45 -0.42
C ASN A 123 9.91 -2.80 1.01
N ASN A 124 11.22 -2.91 1.22
CA ASN A 124 11.83 -3.08 2.53
C ASN A 124 12.95 -2.06 2.72
N LYS A 125 12.95 -1.44 3.91
CA LYS A 125 14.08 -0.65 4.41
C LYS A 125 15.26 -1.59 4.69
N VAL A 126 16.43 -1.25 4.14
CA VAL A 126 17.71 -1.96 4.41
C VAL A 126 18.65 -0.99 5.11
N ILE A 127 19.56 -1.49 5.94
CA ILE A 127 20.42 -0.73 6.89
C ILE A 127 21.15 0.47 6.25
N MET A 128 21.43 0.47 4.94
CA MET A 128 22.01 1.60 4.20
C MET A 128 21.30 1.90 2.86
N GLY A 129 19.97 1.70 2.76
CA GLY A 129 19.25 2.05 1.54
C GLY A 129 17.81 1.55 1.46
N TRP A 130 17.16 1.82 0.32
CA TRP A 130 15.86 1.28 -0.03
C TRP A 130 16.04 0.12 -1.01
N SER A 131 15.44 -1.03 -0.71
CA SER A 131 15.34 -2.12 -1.68
C SER A 131 13.90 -2.21 -2.17
N MET A 132 13.73 -2.15 -3.49
CA MET A 132 12.48 -2.54 -4.14
C MET A 132 12.62 -4.00 -4.54
N ARG A 133 11.83 -4.90 -3.93
CA ARG A 133 11.79 -6.31 -4.33
C ARG A 133 10.80 -6.44 -5.47
N LEU A 134 11.29 -6.84 -6.64
CA LEU A 134 10.62 -6.46 -7.88
C LEU A 134 9.27 -7.14 -8.10
N VAL A 135 9.08 -8.45 -7.89
CA VAL A 135 7.77 -9.12 -8.05
C VAL A 135 7.75 -10.50 -7.38
N VAL A 136 6.78 -10.77 -6.51
CA VAL A 136 6.35 -12.15 -6.19
C VAL A 136 5.09 -12.44 -7.00
N SER A 137 5.21 -13.32 -7.99
CA SER A 137 4.08 -13.83 -8.77
C SER A 137 3.93 -15.31 -8.43
N PRO A 138 2.86 -15.70 -7.72
CA PRO A 138 2.66 -17.07 -7.29
C PRO A 138 2.78 -18.06 -8.47
N ASN A 139 3.57 -19.12 -8.28
CA ASN A 139 3.94 -20.14 -9.28
C ASN A 139 4.86 -19.67 -10.43
N PHE A 140 5.33 -18.42 -10.43
CA PHE A 140 6.19 -17.87 -11.49
C PHE A 140 7.51 -17.28 -10.98
N SER A 141 7.52 -16.65 -9.80
CA SER A 141 8.75 -16.15 -9.17
C SER A 141 8.90 -16.63 -7.72
N ALA A 142 10.12 -16.54 -7.20
CA ALA A 142 10.45 -16.98 -5.84
C ALA A 142 9.76 -16.11 -4.78
N CYS A 143 9.10 -16.75 -3.81
CA CYS A 143 8.45 -16.10 -2.67
C CYS A 143 9.44 -15.80 -1.53
N ILE A 144 9.04 -15.03 -0.51
CA ILE A 144 9.90 -14.72 0.66
C ILE A 144 10.15 -15.97 1.50
N THR A 145 9.10 -16.73 1.81
CA THR A 145 9.19 -18.04 2.45
C THR A 145 9.22 -19.11 1.37
N ILE A 146 10.40 -19.66 1.08
CA ILE A 146 10.53 -20.90 0.33
C ILE A 146 10.49 -22.01 1.38
N PRO A 147 9.53 -22.95 1.35
CA PRO A 147 9.69 -24.17 2.13
C PRO A 147 10.85 -24.94 1.50
N VAL A 148 11.91 -25.14 2.29
CA VAL A 148 12.89 -26.22 2.05
C VAL A 148 12.24 -27.57 2.29
#